data_AF-A0A3D5GAG9-F1
#
_entry.id   AF-A0A3D5GAG9-F1
#
_cell.length_a   1.000
_cell.length_b   1.000
_cell.length_c   1.000
_cell.angle_alpha   90.00
_cell.angle_beta   90.00
_cell.angle_gamma   90.00
#
_symmetry.space_group_name_H-M   'P 1'
#
loop_
_entity.id
_entity.type
_entity.pdbx_description
1 polymer ?
#
loop_
_entity_poly.entity_id
_entity_poly.type
_entity_poly.pdbx_seq_one_letter_code
_entity_poly.pdbx_strand_id
1 'polypeptide(L)'
;MLRKLIVYFMALSLCLTTLACGSEEPTASVNRNVNNPTATRANIKSVTQGQYPVQQATYDDVEGEYSLMLLNTPPGTSSVYRSTDLQMARLTDAERSGGKKSYLNLENNKASLHLTEDFKIEYVHNVTETVNNPQTGQPQTVVVRQQSGFWAPFAGAVAGQAIGSLLFTPRYYMPPAYQPGIMTGYGGYGNTYGEAVNQYQTRYQTPPAAVRNRQTLRTTGRLRSPTSNVPATRQASPNANRSTGSGYGGSNLRRSQNPTSPQRRSPSFGSGGASRQPSRSGSFGSRRR
;
A
#
# COMPACT_ATOMS: atom_id res chain seq x y z
N MET A 1 47.48 -42.89 -33.01
CA MET A 1 46.02 -43.00 -33.25
C MET A 1 45.19 -42.07 -32.35
N LEU A 2 45.52 -41.90 -31.06
CA LEU A 2 44.75 -41.07 -30.11
C LEU A 2 44.65 -39.57 -30.48
N ARG A 3 45.71 -38.98 -31.04
CA ARG A 3 45.73 -37.54 -31.41
C ARG A 3 44.77 -37.17 -32.55
N LYS A 4 44.46 -38.11 -33.44
CA LYS A 4 43.52 -37.87 -34.55
C LYS A 4 42.08 -37.89 -34.06
N LEU A 5 41.76 -38.73 -33.07
CA LEU A 5 40.42 -38.86 -32.49
C LEU A 5 40.00 -37.60 -31.72
N ILE A 6 40.93 -36.93 -31.04
CA ILE A 6 40.68 -35.66 -30.33
C ILE A 6 40.31 -34.53 -31.31
N VAL A 7 40.94 -34.49 -32.49
CA VAL A 7 40.64 -33.47 -33.51
C VAL A 7 39.23 -33.65 -34.08
N TYR A 8 38.80 -34.89 -34.32
CA TYR A 8 37.42 -35.16 -34.75
C TYR A 8 36.40 -34.82 -33.67
N PHE A 9 36.71 -35.08 -32.39
CA PHE A 9 35.82 -34.73 -31.28
C PHE A 9 35.68 -33.20 -31.08
N MET A 10 36.78 -32.45 -31.24
CA MET A 10 36.73 -30.98 -31.19
C MET A 10 35.92 -30.40 -32.35
N ALA A 11 36.13 -30.89 -33.58
CA ALA A 11 35.37 -30.44 -34.74
C ALA A 11 33.87 -30.74 -34.63
N LEU A 12 33.51 -31.92 -34.10
CA LEU A 12 32.12 -32.31 -33.88
C LEU A 12 31.43 -31.43 -32.82
N SER A 13 32.14 -31.07 -31.75
CA SER A 13 31.60 -30.18 -30.71
C SER A 13 31.35 -28.74 -31.20
N LEU A 14 32.18 -28.24 -32.13
CA LEU A 14 32.02 -26.89 -32.68
C LEU A 14 30.87 -26.79 -33.69
N CYS A 15 30.57 -27.87 -34.41
CA CYS A 15 29.45 -27.92 -35.36
C CYS A 15 28.07 -28.10 -34.69
N LEU A 16 28.02 -28.54 -33.42
CA LEU A 16 26.76 -28.72 -32.68
C LEU A 16 26.30 -27.46 -31.93
N THR A 17 27.11 -26.40 -31.88
CA THR A 17 26.74 -25.13 -31.23
C THR A 17 26.17 -24.05 -32.17
N THR A 18 26.02 -24.33 -33.48
CA THR A 18 25.61 -23.33 -34.48
C THR A 18 24.15 -23.41 -34.93
N LEU A 19 23.29 -24.19 -34.25
CA LEU A 19 21.84 -24.27 -34.50
C LEU A 19 20.98 -23.80 -33.30
N ALA A 20 21.42 -22.77 -32.58
CA ALA A 20 20.61 -22.11 -31.54
C ALA A 20 20.74 -20.57 -31.61
N CYS A 21 20.77 -20.01 -32.82
CA CYS A 21 20.62 -18.58 -33.05
C CYS A 21 19.47 -18.37 -34.05
N GLY A 22 18.26 -18.66 -33.58
CA GLY A 22 17.02 -18.22 -34.21
C GLY A 22 16.62 -16.90 -33.57
N SER A 23 16.73 -15.83 -34.34
CA SER A 23 16.34 -14.46 -34.01
C SER A 23 14.84 -14.36 -33.71
N GLU A 24 14.47 -13.88 -32.52
CA GLU A 24 13.19 -13.21 -32.30
C GLU A 24 13.45 -11.71 -32.23
N GLU A 25 12.79 -10.96 -33.11
CA GLU A 25 12.81 -9.49 -33.12
C GLU A 25 12.28 -8.93 -31.78
N PRO A 26 12.83 -7.82 -31.28
CA PRO A 26 12.22 -7.10 -30.17
C PRO A 26 10.95 -6.41 -30.69
N THR A 27 9.81 -7.08 -30.57
CA THR A 27 8.53 -6.38 -30.69
C THR A 27 8.45 -5.37 -29.57
N ALA A 28 8.32 -4.11 -29.97
CA ALA A 28 8.16 -2.96 -29.09
C ALA A 28 7.14 -3.27 -27.99
N SER A 29 7.51 -2.95 -26.76
CA SER A 29 6.63 -2.96 -25.59
C SER A 29 5.40 -2.10 -25.86
N VAL A 30 4.32 -2.71 -26.31
CA VAL A 30 2.99 -2.12 -26.18
C VAL A 30 2.71 -2.11 -24.68
N ASN A 31 2.76 -0.91 -24.10
CA ASN A 31 2.15 -0.61 -22.82
C ASN A 31 0.69 -1.05 -22.87
N ARG A 32 0.41 -2.30 -22.48
CA ARG A 32 -0.92 -2.70 -22.05
C ARG A 32 -1.13 -2.01 -20.71
N ASN A 33 -1.69 -0.82 -20.79
CA ASN A 33 -2.47 -0.25 -19.72
C ASN A 33 -3.55 -1.30 -19.41
N VAL A 34 -3.33 -2.09 -18.36
CA VAL A 34 -4.31 -3.04 -17.85
C VAL A 34 -5.40 -2.17 -17.22
N ASN A 35 -6.32 -1.72 -18.06
CA ASN A 35 -7.64 -1.33 -17.61
C ASN A 35 -8.21 -2.56 -16.89
N ASN A 36 -8.17 -2.54 -15.57
CA ASN A 36 -8.95 -3.45 -14.73
C ASN A 36 -10.37 -3.46 -15.31
N PRO A 37 -10.86 -4.58 -15.87
CA PRO A 37 -12.28 -4.67 -16.11
C PRO A 37 -12.93 -4.54 -14.74
N THR A 38 -13.79 -3.54 -14.59
CA THR A 38 -14.71 -3.41 -13.46
C THR A 38 -15.66 -4.60 -13.50
N ALA A 39 -15.14 -5.78 -13.14
CA ALA A 39 -15.93 -6.96 -12.92
C ALA A 39 -16.88 -6.62 -11.78
N THR A 40 -18.16 -6.80 -12.04
CA THR A 40 -19.25 -6.75 -11.08
C THR A 40 -18.78 -7.44 -9.79
N ARG A 41 -18.68 -6.65 -8.70
CA ARG A 41 -18.24 -7.13 -7.38
C ARG A 41 -19.24 -8.15 -6.85
N ALA A 42 -19.06 -9.42 -7.22
CA ALA A 42 -19.45 -10.49 -6.34
C ALA A 42 -18.80 -10.21 -4.97
N ASN A 43 -19.47 -10.56 -3.87
CA ASN A 43 -18.93 -10.44 -2.53
C ASN A 43 -17.78 -11.45 -2.37
N ILE A 44 -16.62 -11.14 -2.96
CA ILE A 44 -15.43 -11.98 -2.91
C ILE A 44 -14.87 -11.83 -1.50
N LYS A 45 -14.94 -12.93 -0.73
CA LYS A 45 -14.37 -12.95 0.63
C LYS A 45 -12.85 -13.04 0.54
N SER A 46 -12.16 -12.35 1.44
CA SER A 46 -10.72 -12.54 1.61
C SER A 46 -10.45 -13.95 2.09
N VAL A 47 -9.31 -14.52 1.68
CA VAL A 47 -8.87 -15.82 2.18
C VAL A 47 -8.43 -15.64 3.64
N THR A 48 -8.96 -16.47 4.54
CA THR A 48 -8.79 -16.29 6.00
C THR A 48 -7.99 -17.39 6.67
N GLN A 49 -7.97 -18.61 6.12
CA GLN A 49 -7.30 -19.75 6.74
C GLN A 49 -6.92 -20.79 5.69
N GLY A 50 -5.78 -21.43 5.87
CA GLY A 50 -5.33 -22.57 5.06
C GLY A 50 -3.97 -22.34 4.42
N GLN A 51 -3.52 -23.35 3.68
CA GLN A 51 -2.27 -23.32 2.93
C GLN A 51 -2.57 -23.22 1.44
N TYR A 52 -1.98 -22.22 0.80
CA TYR A 52 -2.24 -21.89 -0.60
C TYR A 52 -0.94 -21.80 -1.39
N PRO A 53 -0.75 -22.58 -2.46
CA PRO A 53 0.39 -22.41 -3.34
C PRO A 53 0.41 -21.00 -3.93
N VAL A 54 1.59 -20.39 -3.98
CA VAL A 54 1.77 -19.02 -4.48
C VAL A 54 2.35 -19.10 -5.88
N GLN A 55 1.67 -18.50 -6.84
CA GLN A 55 2.11 -18.42 -8.24
C GLN A 55 3.02 -17.22 -8.48
N GLN A 56 2.68 -16.07 -7.88
CA GLN A 56 3.41 -14.80 -8.01
C GLN A 56 3.28 -14.00 -6.71
N ALA A 57 4.28 -13.17 -6.44
CA ALA A 57 4.25 -12.22 -5.35
C ALA A 57 4.82 -10.89 -5.83
N THR A 58 4.18 -9.80 -5.43
CA THR A 58 4.62 -8.43 -5.70
C THR A 58 4.73 -7.68 -4.38
N TYR A 59 5.75 -6.86 -4.22
CA TYR A 59 5.96 -5.95 -3.09
C TYR A 59 5.97 -4.51 -3.62
N ASP A 60 5.08 -3.68 -3.10
CA ASP A 60 4.97 -2.26 -3.42
C ASP A 60 5.56 -1.40 -2.29
N ASP A 61 6.55 -0.59 -2.60
CA ASP A 61 7.24 0.26 -1.63
C ASP A 61 6.56 1.62 -1.33
N VAL A 62 5.34 1.89 -1.82
CA VAL A 62 4.54 3.04 -1.34
C VAL A 62 4.15 2.82 0.11
N GLU A 63 3.52 1.68 0.38
CA GLU A 63 3.06 1.32 1.73
C GLU A 63 3.76 0.09 2.29
N GLY A 64 4.58 -0.62 1.51
CA GLY A 64 5.13 -1.91 1.90
C GLY A 64 4.07 -3.02 1.87
N GLU A 65 3.16 -2.96 0.90
CA GLU A 65 2.11 -3.97 0.71
C GLU A 65 2.63 -5.12 -0.15
N TYR A 66 2.39 -6.34 0.30
CA TYR A 66 2.57 -7.55 -0.49
C TYR A 66 1.25 -7.93 -1.16
N SER A 67 1.29 -8.25 -2.45
CA SER A 67 0.19 -8.82 -3.22
C SER A 67 0.60 -10.20 -3.71
N LEU A 68 -0.09 -11.24 -3.23
CA LEU A 68 0.21 -12.64 -3.52
C LEU A 68 -0.89 -13.23 -4.40
N MET A 69 -0.51 -13.83 -5.53
CA MET A 69 -1.42 -14.59 -6.36
C MET A 69 -1.44 -16.06 -5.90
N LEU A 70 -2.56 -16.46 -5.35
CA LEU A 70 -2.81 -17.77 -4.75
C LEU A 70 -3.47 -18.71 -5.75
N LEU A 71 -3.08 -19.98 -5.69
CA LEU A 71 -3.72 -21.08 -6.41
C LEU A 71 -4.64 -21.86 -5.48
N ASN A 72 -5.61 -22.56 -6.05
CA ASN A 72 -6.53 -23.46 -5.35
C ASN A 72 -7.31 -22.78 -4.21
N THR A 73 -7.65 -21.50 -4.36
CA THR A 73 -8.53 -20.82 -3.39
C THR A 73 -9.97 -21.33 -3.51
N PRO A 74 -10.73 -21.44 -2.40
CA PRO A 74 -12.10 -21.91 -2.43
C PRO A 74 -13.00 -21.05 -3.34
N PRO A 75 -14.01 -21.63 -4.00
CA PRO A 75 -14.97 -20.87 -4.79
C PRO A 75 -15.59 -19.72 -3.98
N GLY A 76 -15.64 -18.52 -4.58
CA GLY A 76 -16.14 -17.32 -3.91
C GLY A 76 -15.13 -16.58 -3.01
N THR A 77 -13.86 -17.03 -2.97
CA THR A 77 -12.76 -16.31 -2.31
C THR A 77 -11.77 -15.70 -3.30
N SER A 78 -11.06 -14.66 -2.87
CA SER A 78 -10.10 -13.94 -3.71
C SER A 78 -8.90 -14.82 -4.03
N SER A 79 -8.48 -14.88 -5.30
CA SER A 79 -7.19 -15.46 -5.69
C SER A 79 -6.01 -14.55 -5.37
N VAL A 80 -6.27 -13.31 -4.95
CA VAL A 80 -5.25 -12.34 -4.55
C VAL A 80 -5.35 -12.08 -3.05
N TYR A 81 -4.24 -12.29 -2.34
CA TYR A 81 -4.09 -11.95 -0.93
C TYR A 81 -3.19 -10.72 -0.79
N ARG A 82 -3.61 -9.74 0.02
CA ARG A 82 -2.86 -8.51 0.25
C ARG A 82 -2.61 -8.30 1.73
N SER A 83 -1.39 -7.92 2.08
CA SER A 83 -1.03 -7.60 3.46
C SER A 83 0.21 -6.72 3.52
N THR A 84 0.25 -5.78 4.46
CA THR A 84 1.48 -5.09 4.87
C THR A 84 2.22 -5.81 5.99
N ASP A 85 1.60 -6.85 6.54
CA ASP A 85 2.05 -7.65 7.67
C ASP A 85 2.25 -9.10 7.22
N LEU A 86 3.40 -9.36 6.59
CA LEU A 86 3.74 -10.67 6.04
C LEU A 86 5.09 -11.12 6.54
N GLN A 87 5.10 -12.26 7.23
CA GLN A 87 6.33 -12.94 7.59
C GLN A 87 6.75 -13.87 6.46
N MET A 88 8.04 -14.09 6.30
CA MET A 88 8.59 -15.02 5.32
C MET A 88 9.49 -16.04 5.99
N ALA A 89 9.58 -17.22 5.39
CA ALA A 89 10.52 -18.27 5.75
C ALA A 89 10.97 -18.99 4.49
N ARG A 90 12.18 -19.56 4.50
CA ARG A 90 12.62 -20.51 3.49
C ARG A 90 11.89 -21.84 3.69
N LEU A 91 11.56 -22.53 2.60
CA LEU A 91 11.12 -23.92 2.67
C LEU A 91 12.23 -24.80 3.27
N THR A 92 11.84 -25.73 4.14
CA THR A 92 12.79 -26.72 4.68
C THR A 92 13.24 -27.69 3.59
N ASP A 93 14.41 -28.29 3.77
CA ASP A 93 14.92 -29.28 2.80
C ASP A 93 14.01 -30.51 2.68
N ALA A 94 13.40 -30.93 3.79
CA ALA A 94 12.41 -32.01 3.80
C ALA A 94 11.18 -31.65 2.95
N GLU A 95 10.62 -30.46 3.10
CA GLU A 95 9.48 -30.00 2.30
C GLU A 95 9.80 -29.90 0.81
N ARG A 96 11.00 -29.39 0.49
CA ARG A 96 11.47 -29.28 -0.90
C ARG A 96 11.68 -30.66 -1.53
N SER A 97 12.27 -31.61 -0.79
CA SER A 97 12.40 -33.00 -1.26
C SER A 97 11.05 -33.68 -1.47
N GLY A 98 10.03 -33.26 -0.71
CA GLY A 98 8.63 -33.68 -0.91
C GLY A 98 7.91 -32.97 -2.07
N GLY A 99 8.60 -32.13 -2.85
CA GLY A 99 8.04 -31.43 -4.00
C GLY A 99 7.15 -30.24 -3.66
N LYS A 100 7.18 -29.73 -2.42
CA LYS A 100 6.42 -28.52 -2.06
C LYS A 100 6.99 -27.29 -2.81
N LYS A 101 6.09 -26.50 -3.37
CA LYS A 101 6.38 -25.18 -3.96
C LYS A 101 6.18 -24.09 -2.92
N SER A 102 6.53 -22.84 -3.25
CA SER A 102 6.23 -21.68 -2.42
C SER A 102 4.74 -21.60 -2.08
N TYR A 103 4.43 -21.32 -0.81
CA TYR A 103 3.06 -21.30 -0.32
C TYR A 103 2.84 -20.20 0.72
N LEU A 104 1.62 -19.69 0.79
CA LEU A 104 1.12 -18.86 1.87
C LEU A 104 0.44 -19.77 2.89
N ASN A 105 0.82 -19.68 4.15
CA ASN A 105 0.12 -20.28 5.27
C ASN A 105 -0.65 -19.19 6.02
N LEU A 106 -1.95 -19.38 6.18
CA LEU A 106 -2.83 -18.52 6.95
C LEU A 106 -3.36 -19.29 8.15
N GLU A 107 -2.88 -18.95 9.33
CA GLU A 107 -3.23 -19.62 10.57
C GLU A 107 -3.38 -18.60 11.71
N ASN A 108 -4.47 -18.68 12.47
CA ASN A 108 -4.70 -17.80 13.63
C ASN A 108 -4.57 -16.30 13.31
N ASN A 109 -5.09 -15.86 12.15
CA ASN A 109 -4.96 -14.50 11.61
C ASN A 109 -3.51 -14.04 11.36
N LYS A 110 -2.54 -14.96 11.31
CA LYS A 110 -1.15 -14.69 10.93
C LYS A 110 -0.88 -15.26 9.54
N ALA A 111 -0.15 -14.48 8.75
CA ALA A 111 0.26 -14.86 7.41
C ALA A 111 1.77 -15.12 7.38
N SER A 112 2.16 -16.32 6.96
CA SER A 112 3.56 -16.66 6.70
C SER A 112 3.73 -17.17 5.27
N LEU A 113 4.65 -16.54 4.54
CA LEU A 113 5.00 -16.89 3.18
C LEU A 113 6.25 -17.77 3.19
N HIS A 114 6.08 -19.03 2.81
CA HIS A 114 7.16 -20.00 2.71
C HIS A 114 7.65 -20.01 1.27
N LEU A 115 8.94 -19.73 1.08
CA LEU A 115 9.55 -19.52 -0.23
C LEU A 115 10.61 -20.56 -0.55
N THR A 116 10.61 -21.04 -1.79
CA THR A 116 11.76 -21.74 -2.35
C THR A 116 12.89 -20.74 -2.62
N GLU A 117 14.12 -21.25 -2.76
CA GLU A 117 15.31 -20.42 -2.95
C GLU A 117 15.33 -19.67 -4.29
N ASP A 118 14.66 -20.23 -5.30
CA ASP A 118 14.50 -19.68 -6.63
C ASP A 118 13.31 -18.72 -6.78
N PHE A 119 12.45 -18.63 -5.76
CA PHE A 119 11.27 -17.78 -5.83
C PHE A 119 11.64 -16.29 -5.74
N LYS A 120 11.16 -15.52 -6.71
CA LYS A 120 11.38 -14.08 -6.82
C LYS A 120 10.07 -13.34 -6.57
N ILE A 121 10.16 -12.32 -5.72
CA ILE A 121 9.09 -11.36 -5.46
C ILE A 121 9.34 -10.18 -6.40
N GLU A 122 8.36 -9.81 -7.21
CA GLU A 122 8.42 -8.58 -8.00
C GLU A 122 8.49 -7.38 -7.04
N TYR A 123 9.42 -6.46 -7.28
CA TYR A 123 9.59 -5.27 -6.48
C TYR A 123 9.15 -4.05 -7.30
N VAL A 124 8.14 -3.33 -6.82
CA VAL A 124 7.67 -2.09 -7.41
C VAL A 124 8.24 -0.93 -6.58
N HIS A 125 9.19 -0.23 -7.18
CA HIS A 125 9.82 0.96 -6.63
C HIS A 125 9.09 2.23 -7.10
N ASN A 126 8.58 3.01 -6.15
CA ASN A 126 7.87 4.24 -6.40
C ASN A 126 8.77 5.42 -6.04
N VAL A 127 9.28 6.08 -7.07
CA VAL A 127 10.13 7.25 -6.88
C VAL A 127 9.24 8.44 -6.61
N THR A 128 9.45 9.04 -5.44
CA THR A 128 8.72 10.19 -4.97
C THR A 128 9.54 11.46 -5.18
N GLU A 129 8.90 12.51 -5.71
CA GLU A 129 9.48 13.84 -5.86
C GLU A 129 8.57 14.88 -5.23
N THR A 130 9.15 15.97 -4.72
CA THR A 130 8.40 17.09 -4.16
C THR A 130 8.17 18.13 -5.25
N VAL A 131 6.93 18.23 -5.72
CA VAL A 131 6.49 19.15 -6.77
C VAL A 131 5.65 20.26 -6.14
N ASN A 132 5.81 21.49 -6.63
CA ASN A 132 4.96 22.60 -6.19
C ASN A 132 3.57 22.47 -6.83
N ASN A 133 2.51 22.40 -6.01
CA ASN A 133 1.16 22.26 -6.53
C ASN A 133 0.72 23.57 -7.22
N PRO A 134 0.37 23.56 -8.52
CA PRO A 134 0.06 24.78 -9.27
C PRO A 134 -1.22 25.48 -8.80
N GLN A 135 -2.10 24.79 -8.07
CA GLN A 135 -3.34 25.36 -7.55
C GLN A 135 -3.19 25.99 -6.16
N THR A 136 -2.24 25.53 -5.35
CA THR A 136 -2.11 25.94 -3.94
C THR A 136 -0.75 26.56 -3.61
N GLY A 137 0.25 26.44 -4.48
CA GLY A 137 1.62 26.91 -4.23
C GLY A 137 2.33 26.19 -3.09
N GLN A 138 1.77 25.09 -2.60
CA GLN A 138 2.33 24.29 -1.52
C GLN A 138 3.15 23.12 -2.09
N PRO A 139 4.29 22.76 -1.48
CA PRO A 139 5.05 21.59 -1.87
C PRO A 139 4.25 20.31 -1.59
N GLN A 140 4.12 19.45 -2.60
CA GLN A 140 3.43 18.17 -2.52
C GLN A 140 4.35 17.04 -3.01
N THR A 141 4.52 16.00 -2.19
CA THR A 141 5.23 14.79 -2.61
C THR A 141 4.31 13.91 -3.45
N VAL A 142 4.73 13.61 -4.68
CA VAL A 142 3.99 12.77 -5.65
C VAL A 142 4.88 11.67 -6.20
N VAL A 143 4.29 10.54 -6.59
CA VAL A 143 4.99 9.47 -7.30
C VAL A 143 5.15 9.90 -8.76
N VAL A 144 6.38 10.08 -9.21
CA VAL A 144 6.68 10.56 -10.56
C VAL A 144 7.01 9.43 -11.54
N ARG A 145 7.54 8.32 -11.03
CA ARG A 145 7.88 7.14 -11.83
C ARG A 145 7.80 5.89 -10.98
N GLN A 146 7.40 4.81 -11.63
CA GLN A 146 7.46 3.46 -11.09
C GLN A 146 8.57 2.70 -11.80
N GLN A 147 9.40 1.99 -11.04
CA GLN A 147 10.43 1.12 -11.56
C GLN A 147 10.19 -0.29 -11.03
N SER A 148 10.30 -1.29 -11.89
CA SER A 148 10.15 -2.69 -11.50
C SER A 148 11.51 -3.39 -11.43
N GLY A 149 11.61 -4.30 -10.47
CA GLY A 149 12.74 -5.21 -10.32
C GLY A 149 12.28 -6.52 -9.69
N PHE A 150 13.23 -7.37 -9.33
CA PHE A 150 12.94 -8.60 -8.60
C PHE A 150 13.74 -8.65 -7.32
N TRP A 151 13.15 -9.26 -6.30
CA TRP A 151 13.76 -9.49 -5.02
C TRP A 151 13.70 -10.97 -4.65
N ALA A 152 14.84 -11.56 -4.34
CA ALA A 152 14.96 -12.93 -3.89
C ALA A 152 15.53 -12.97 -2.45
N PRO A 153 14.68 -13.01 -1.42
CA PRO A 153 15.09 -12.85 -0.02
C PRO A 153 16.07 -13.93 0.46
N PHE A 154 15.97 -15.14 -0.10
CA PHE A 154 16.75 -16.30 0.31
C PHE A 154 17.71 -16.80 -0.77
N ALA A 155 17.80 -16.12 -1.93
CA ALA A 155 18.75 -16.50 -2.97
C ALA A 155 20.20 -16.25 -2.49
N GLY A 156 21.06 -17.26 -2.64
CA GLY A 156 22.46 -17.17 -2.24
C GLY A 156 22.69 -17.30 -0.73
N ALA A 157 21.65 -17.58 0.06
CA ALA A 157 21.80 -18.11 1.40
C ALA A 157 22.27 -19.57 1.30
N VAL A 158 23.55 -19.75 0.94
CA VAL A 158 24.15 -21.08 0.74
C VAL A 158 24.08 -21.85 2.05
N ALA A 159 23.48 -23.04 1.97
CA ALA A 159 23.53 -24.06 3.01
C ALA A 159 24.99 -24.57 3.14
N GLY A 160 25.84 -23.75 3.76
CA GLY A 160 27.26 -24.01 3.90
C GLY A 160 27.75 -23.30 5.15
N GLN A 161 27.80 -24.06 6.25
CA GLN A 161 28.26 -23.64 7.57
C GLN A 161 27.27 -22.72 8.32
N ALA A 162 26.48 -23.31 9.21
CA ALA A 162 25.95 -22.63 10.41
C ALA A 162 24.94 -21.47 10.25
N ILE A 163 24.14 -21.41 9.18
CA ILE A 163 22.86 -20.68 9.23
C ILE A 163 21.77 -21.68 9.66
N GLY A 164 21.78 -22.02 10.96
CA GLY A 164 20.80 -22.90 11.59
C GLY A 164 19.38 -22.35 11.46
N SER A 165 18.38 -23.21 11.74
CA SER A 165 16.91 -23.05 11.93
C SER A 165 16.20 -21.70 11.66
N LEU A 166 16.85 -20.57 11.88
CA LEU A 166 16.40 -19.19 11.72
C LEU A 166 15.82 -18.86 10.33
N LEU A 167 16.37 -19.40 9.24
CA LEU A 167 15.81 -19.15 7.89
C LEU A 167 14.50 -19.90 7.66
N PHE A 168 14.22 -20.95 8.43
CA PHE A 168 12.99 -21.74 8.32
C PHE A 168 11.89 -21.23 9.26
N THR A 169 12.20 -20.27 10.13
CA THR A 169 11.22 -19.63 11.01
C THR A 169 10.64 -18.38 10.35
N PRO A 170 9.30 -18.21 10.34
CA PRO A 170 8.67 -17.00 9.83
C PRO A 170 9.18 -15.73 10.54
N ARG A 171 9.73 -14.81 9.77
CA ARG A 171 10.24 -13.51 10.23
C ARG A 171 9.87 -12.40 9.26
N TYR A 172 9.92 -11.15 9.72
CA TYR A 172 9.83 -10.01 8.82
C TYR A 172 11.14 -9.85 8.08
N TYR A 173 11.07 -9.77 6.75
CA TYR A 173 12.21 -9.43 5.91
C TYR A 173 11.90 -8.18 5.12
N MET A 174 12.89 -7.30 5.03
CA MET A 174 12.82 -6.09 4.23
C MET A 174 13.70 -6.28 2.99
N PRO A 175 13.22 -5.89 1.80
CA PRO A 175 14.06 -5.80 0.61
C PRO A 175 15.28 -4.90 0.88
N PRO A 176 16.45 -5.17 0.29
CA PRO A 176 17.57 -4.24 0.32
C PRO A 176 17.23 -2.93 -0.42
N ALA A 177 18.15 -1.96 -0.38
CA ALA A 177 18.00 -0.73 -1.17
C ALA A 177 17.80 -1.06 -2.66
N TYR A 178 16.82 -0.40 -3.29
CA TYR A 178 16.44 -0.70 -4.67
C TYR A 178 17.63 -0.57 -5.63
N GLN A 179 17.82 -1.59 -6.45
CA GLN A 179 18.79 -1.63 -7.54
C GLN A 179 18.12 -2.19 -8.80
N PRO A 180 18.39 -1.64 -9.99
CA PRO A 180 17.89 -2.23 -11.23
C PRO A 180 18.34 -3.69 -11.38
N GLY A 181 17.40 -4.57 -11.72
CA GLY A 181 17.67 -6.01 -11.90
C GLY A 181 17.16 -6.87 -10.74
N ILE A 182 17.94 -7.90 -10.38
CA ILE A 182 17.59 -8.86 -9.32
C ILE A 182 18.35 -8.48 -8.04
N MET A 183 17.61 -8.07 -7.03
CA MET A 183 18.09 -7.87 -5.67
C MET A 183 18.08 -9.20 -4.93
N THR A 184 19.18 -9.54 -4.26
CA THR A 184 19.32 -10.78 -3.49
C THR A 184 19.53 -10.48 -2.00
N GLY A 185 19.17 -11.46 -1.15
CA GLY A 185 19.27 -11.31 0.30
C GLY A 185 18.24 -10.32 0.84
N TYR A 186 18.49 -9.78 2.03
CA TYR A 186 17.57 -8.86 2.71
C TYR A 186 18.31 -7.64 3.27
N GLY A 187 17.63 -6.50 3.27
CA GLY A 187 18.16 -5.25 3.83
C GLY A 187 18.07 -5.19 5.36
N GLY A 188 17.10 -5.88 5.94
CA GLY A 188 16.89 -6.01 7.39
C GLY A 188 15.91 -7.13 7.68
N TYR A 189 15.96 -7.70 8.89
CA TYR A 189 15.05 -8.75 9.31
C TYR A 189 14.74 -8.68 10.81
N GLY A 190 13.69 -9.36 11.26
CA GLY A 190 13.33 -9.34 12.67
C GLY A 190 12.10 -10.18 12.99
N ASN A 191 11.87 -10.44 14.28
CA ASN A 191 10.64 -11.09 14.74
C ASN A 191 9.45 -10.12 14.70
N THR A 192 9.72 -8.81 14.65
CA THR A 192 8.71 -7.76 14.49
C THR A 192 9.04 -6.86 13.31
N TYR A 193 8.02 -6.20 12.75
CA TYR A 193 8.21 -5.23 11.68
C TYR A 193 9.18 -4.11 12.11
N GLY A 194 9.04 -3.59 13.33
CA GLY A 194 9.90 -2.52 13.86
C GLY A 194 11.37 -2.94 13.98
N GLU A 195 11.63 -4.17 14.43
CA GLU A 195 12.99 -4.72 14.49
C GLU A 195 13.63 -4.81 13.10
N ALA A 196 12.89 -5.30 12.11
CA ALA A 196 13.38 -5.36 10.72
C ALA A 196 13.69 -3.97 10.15
N VAL A 197 12.85 -2.96 10.45
CA VAL A 197 13.10 -1.56 10.08
C VAL A 197 14.36 -1.02 10.77
N ASN A 198 14.52 -1.27 12.07
CA ASN A 198 15.67 -0.78 12.83
C ASN A 198 16.99 -1.38 12.33
N GLN A 199 17.00 -2.68 12.02
CA GLN A 199 18.17 -3.33 11.42
C GLN A 199 18.51 -2.75 10.05
N TYR A 200 17.49 -2.52 9.21
CA TYR A 200 17.67 -1.88 7.92
C TYR A 200 18.29 -0.47 8.08
N GLN A 201 17.74 0.34 8.98
CA GLN A 201 18.26 1.69 9.27
C GLN A 201 19.70 1.66 9.78
N THR A 202 20.04 0.70 10.64
CA THR A 202 21.41 0.54 11.15
C THR A 202 22.38 0.21 10.02
N ARG A 203 21.96 -0.60 9.05
CA ARG A 203 22.79 -1.01 7.91
C ARG A 203 22.97 0.10 6.86
N TYR A 204 21.89 0.79 6.49
CA TYR A 204 21.89 1.75 5.38
C TYR A 204 21.88 3.22 5.81
N GLN A 205 21.82 3.51 7.12
CA GLN A 205 21.62 4.86 7.68
C GLN A 205 20.38 5.60 7.14
N THR A 206 19.44 4.87 6.53
CA THR A 206 18.17 5.40 6.01
C THR A 206 17.04 4.42 6.31
N PRO A 207 15.82 4.90 6.59
CA PRO A 207 14.63 4.05 6.61
C PRO A 207 14.39 3.33 5.27
N PRO A 208 13.72 2.16 5.29
CA PRO A 208 13.23 1.50 4.08
C PRO A 208 12.33 2.42 3.25
N ALA A 209 12.29 2.20 1.93
CA ALA A 209 11.48 3.00 1.01
C ALA A 209 9.99 3.07 1.43
N ALA A 210 9.39 1.95 1.79
CA ALA A 210 8.01 1.88 2.31
C ALA A 210 7.77 2.75 3.55
N VAL A 211 8.73 2.83 4.48
CA VAL A 211 8.58 3.64 5.68
C VAL A 211 8.66 5.13 5.33
N ARG A 212 9.58 5.51 4.44
CA ARG A 212 9.72 6.89 3.95
C ARG A 212 8.49 7.35 3.18
N ASN A 213 8.08 6.56 2.19
CA ASN A 213 6.97 6.88 1.30
C ASN A 213 5.64 6.96 2.07
N ARG A 214 5.41 6.06 3.03
CA ARG A 214 4.19 6.12 3.86
C ARG A 214 4.09 7.43 4.65
N GLN A 215 5.20 7.96 5.15
CA GLN A 215 5.22 9.24 5.89
C GLN A 215 4.95 10.43 4.97
N THR A 216 5.54 10.45 3.78
CA THR A 216 5.43 11.59 2.85
C THR A 216 4.11 11.59 2.07
N LEU A 217 3.66 10.44 1.57
CA LEU A 217 2.47 10.33 0.71
C LEU A 217 1.15 10.42 1.50
N ARG A 218 1.09 9.93 2.74
CA ARG A 218 -0.14 10.06 3.56
C ARG A 218 -0.34 11.47 4.11
N THR A 219 0.74 12.22 4.30
CA THR A 219 0.68 13.58 4.86
C THR A 219 0.00 14.56 3.90
N THR A 220 0.11 14.34 2.59
CA THR A 220 -0.50 15.21 1.57
C THR A 220 -2.01 14.97 1.37
N GLY A 221 -2.56 13.86 1.87
CA GLY A 221 -4.01 13.55 1.81
C GLY A 221 -4.84 14.11 2.96
N ARG A 222 -4.20 14.63 4.02
CA ARG A 222 -4.88 15.28 5.15
C ARG A 222 -4.72 16.79 5.03
N LEU A 223 -5.55 17.40 4.18
CA LEU A 223 -5.88 18.82 4.33
C LEU A 223 -6.41 19.00 5.75
N ARG A 224 -5.56 19.50 6.65
CA ARG A 224 -6.01 19.98 7.96
C ARG A 224 -7.00 21.09 7.67
N SER A 225 -8.29 20.83 7.83
CA SER A 225 -9.25 21.91 8.04
C SER A 225 -8.70 22.74 9.19
N PRO A 226 -8.54 24.07 9.04
CA PRO A 226 -8.08 24.88 10.15
C PRO A 226 -9.12 24.72 11.26
N THR A 227 -8.71 24.11 12.37
CA THR A 227 -9.43 24.18 13.63
C THR A 227 -9.35 25.62 14.10
N SER A 228 -10.24 26.45 13.57
CA SER A 228 -10.64 27.68 14.23
C SER A 228 -11.31 27.26 15.53
N ASN A 229 -10.64 27.61 16.62
CA ASN A 229 -11.09 27.46 17.99
C ASN A 229 -12.36 28.33 18.16
N VAL A 230 -13.54 27.78 17.83
CA VAL A 230 -14.83 28.39 18.12
C VAL A 230 -15.49 27.56 19.22
N PRO A 231 -15.73 28.13 20.42
CA PRO A 231 -16.43 27.43 21.49
C PRO A 231 -17.83 27.01 21.02
N ALA A 232 -18.15 25.74 21.20
CA ALA A 232 -19.44 25.18 20.85
C ALA A 232 -20.56 25.73 21.74
N THR A 233 -21.28 26.76 21.29
CA THR A 233 -22.62 27.06 21.79
C THR A 233 -23.61 26.09 21.13
N ARG A 234 -23.90 24.97 21.82
CA ARG A 234 -24.98 24.06 21.45
C ARG A 234 -26.34 24.72 21.73
N GLN A 235 -27.07 25.12 20.70
CA GLN A 235 -28.53 25.18 20.75
C GLN A 235 -29.08 23.97 20.00
N ALA A 236 -29.68 23.04 20.76
CA ALA A 236 -30.38 21.89 20.22
C ALA A 236 -31.72 22.36 19.62
N SER A 237 -31.99 22.01 18.37
CA SER A 237 -33.30 22.17 17.75
C SER A 237 -33.81 20.78 17.31
N PRO A 238 -35.03 20.36 17.73
CA PRO A 238 -35.52 19.01 17.50
C PRO A 238 -36.28 18.92 16.17
N ASN A 239 -35.70 18.27 15.17
CA ASN A 239 -36.40 17.52 14.13
C ASN A 239 -35.39 16.95 13.11
N ALA A 240 -34.80 15.82 13.48
CA ALA A 240 -33.93 15.06 12.58
C ALA A 240 -34.75 13.91 11.96
N ASN A 241 -35.36 14.18 10.80
CA ASN A 241 -35.81 13.14 9.88
C ASN A 241 -35.56 13.58 8.44
N ARG A 242 -34.29 13.83 8.10
CA ARG A 242 -33.88 14.10 6.71
C ARG A 242 -32.59 13.35 6.38
N SER A 243 -32.75 12.35 5.52
CA SER A 243 -31.67 11.57 4.91
C SER A 243 -30.71 12.49 4.16
N THR A 244 -29.46 12.58 4.59
CA THR A 244 -28.39 13.26 3.84
C THR A 244 -27.67 12.25 2.98
N GLY A 245 -28.25 11.94 1.82
CA GLY A 245 -27.51 11.32 0.71
C GLY A 245 -26.51 12.33 0.16
N SER A 246 -25.24 12.18 0.51
CA SER A 246 -24.15 12.99 -0.04
C SER A 246 -23.74 12.46 -1.41
N GLY A 247 -24.48 12.88 -2.45
CA GLY A 247 -24.10 12.73 -3.85
C GLY A 247 -23.39 13.99 -4.34
N TYR A 248 -22.12 13.86 -4.71
CA TYR A 248 -21.37 14.90 -5.40
C TYR A 248 -21.84 14.97 -6.86
N GLY A 249 -22.57 16.01 -7.22
CA GLY A 249 -22.98 16.31 -8.59
C GLY A 249 -22.73 17.78 -8.89
N GLY A 250 -21.66 18.06 -9.64
CA GLY A 250 -21.38 19.40 -10.16
C GLY A 250 -22.44 19.79 -11.18
N SER A 251 -23.11 20.92 -10.95
CA SER A 251 -24.02 21.52 -11.93
C SER A 251 -23.81 23.03 -11.91
N ASN A 252 -22.85 23.48 -12.73
CA ASN A 252 -22.71 24.90 -13.09
C ASN A 252 -23.79 25.24 -14.13
N LEU A 253 -24.99 25.58 -13.66
CA LEU A 253 -25.97 26.25 -14.50
C LEU A 253 -25.86 27.76 -14.29
N ARG A 254 -25.48 28.44 -15.38
CA ARG A 254 -25.38 29.90 -15.52
C ARG A 254 -26.66 30.59 -15.02
N ARG A 255 -26.51 31.47 -14.03
CA ARG A 255 -27.58 32.39 -13.59
C ARG A 255 -27.52 33.66 -14.43
N SER A 256 -28.51 33.87 -15.28
CA SER A 256 -28.70 35.11 -16.05
C SER A 256 -29.08 36.28 -15.13
N GLN A 257 -28.73 37.46 -15.60
CA GLN A 257 -28.84 38.77 -14.96
C GLN A 257 -30.29 39.28 -14.98
N ASN A 258 -30.80 39.80 -13.86
CA ASN A 258 -31.40 41.15 -13.82
C ASN A 258 -31.74 41.59 -12.38
N PRO A 259 -31.48 42.86 -12.02
CA PRO A 259 -31.88 43.43 -10.73
C PRO A 259 -33.19 44.22 -10.86
N THR A 260 -34.05 44.18 -9.85
CA THR A 260 -35.11 45.19 -9.68
C THR A 260 -35.40 45.42 -8.21
N SER A 261 -35.64 46.69 -7.89
CA SER A 261 -35.45 47.35 -6.59
C SER A 261 -36.74 47.33 -5.72
N PRO A 262 -36.87 48.09 -4.60
CA PRO A 262 -37.10 47.54 -3.26
C PRO A 262 -38.50 47.88 -2.69
N GLN A 263 -39.02 47.14 -1.69
CA GLN A 263 -40.17 47.66 -0.94
C GLN A 263 -40.28 47.25 0.53
N ARG A 264 -40.79 48.23 1.28
CA ARG A 264 -40.84 48.45 2.73
C ARG A 264 -41.95 47.67 3.48
N ARG A 265 -41.63 47.42 4.77
CA ARG A 265 -42.42 47.56 6.02
C ARG A 265 -43.64 46.63 6.28
N SER A 266 -43.57 46.02 7.48
CA SER A 266 -44.55 45.32 8.35
C SER A 266 -45.86 46.13 8.59
N PRO A 267 -46.98 45.61 9.20
CA PRO A 267 -47.00 44.84 10.48
C PRO A 267 -48.20 43.90 10.82
N SER A 268 -48.05 43.19 11.96
CA SER A 268 -49.03 42.84 13.03
C SER A 268 -50.17 41.83 12.83
N PHE A 269 -50.24 40.84 13.74
CA PHE A 269 -51.44 40.41 14.51
C PHE A 269 -50.93 39.73 15.80
N GLY A 270 -51.06 40.35 16.99
CA GLY A 270 -52.07 40.00 18.03
C GLY A 270 -51.59 38.83 18.91
N SER A 271 -51.67 38.77 20.24
CA SER A 271 -52.38 39.55 21.25
C SER A 271 -52.07 38.97 22.64
N GLY A 272 -52.14 39.79 23.69
CA GLY A 272 -52.32 39.37 25.08
C GLY A 272 -51.00 39.15 25.84
N GLY A 273 -50.79 39.70 27.03
CA GLY A 273 -51.67 40.40 27.94
C GLY A 273 -50.98 40.43 29.31
N ALA A 274 -50.90 41.64 29.88
CA ALA A 274 -50.77 41.98 31.30
C ALA A 274 -50.05 41.01 32.28
N SER A 275 -49.00 41.49 32.95
CA SER A 275 -49.20 42.24 34.21
C SER A 275 -47.88 42.55 34.96
N ARG A 276 -47.80 43.80 35.43
CA ARG A 276 -47.26 44.27 36.73
C ARG A 276 -45.75 44.17 37.03
N GLN A 277 -45.05 45.26 36.66
CA GLN A 277 -44.30 46.21 37.52
C GLN A 277 -44.25 45.96 39.07
N PRO A 278 -43.37 46.65 39.85
CA PRO A 278 -41.93 46.93 39.69
C PRO A 278 -41.21 46.94 41.09
N SER A 279 -40.02 47.56 41.14
CA SER A 279 -39.27 48.00 42.34
C SER A 279 -38.35 46.93 42.95
N ARG A 280 -37.14 47.21 43.45
CA ARG A 280 -36.61 48.44 44.05
C ARG A 280 -35.07 48.36 44.07
N SER A 281 -34.48 49.55 44.04
CA SER A 281 -33.12 49.93 44.43
C SER A 281 -32.49 49.15 45.60
N GLY A 282 -31.17 48.92 45.52
CA GLY A 282 -30.34 48.53 46.66
C GLY A 282 -28.84 48.74 46.38
N SER A 283 -28.33 49.91 46.80
CA SER A 283 -26.91 50.21 47.01
C SER A 283 -26.39 49.46 48.27
N PHE A 284 -25.12 49.69 48.63
CA PHE A 284 -24.27 49.11 49.71
C PHE A 284 -23.49 47.86 49.26
N GLY A 285 -22.15 47.77 49.35
CA GLY A 285 -21.17 48.48 50.17
C GLY A 285 -20.41 47.48 51.06
N SER A 286 -19.10 47.74 51.29
CA SER A 286 -18.16 47.05 52.22
C SER A 286 -17.30 45.92 51.61
N ARG A 287 -16.01 46.10 51.33
CA ARG A 287 -14.79 46.24 52.19
C ARG A 287 -14.40 44.99 53.02
N ARG A 288 -13.14 44.58 52.75
CA ARG A 288 -12.07 44.03 53.62
C ARG A 288 -12.25 42.62 54.18
N ARG A 289 -11.29 41.74 53.87
CA ARG A 289 -9.93 41.74 54.43
C ARG A 289 -8.92 41.33 53.37
#